data_AF-A0A1H6A3J0-F1
#
_entry.id   AF-A0A1H6A3J0-F1
#
_cell.length_a   1.000
_cell.length_b   1.000
_cell.length_c   1.000
_cell.angle_alpha   90.00
_cell.angle_beta   90.00
_cell.angle_gamma   90.00
#
_symmetry.space_group_name_H-M   'P 1'
#
loop_
_entity.id
_entity.type
_entity.pdbx_description
1 polymer ?
#
loop_
_entity_poly.entity_id
_entity_poly.type
_entity_poly.pdbx_seq_one_letter_code
_entity_poly.pdbx_strand_id
1 'polypeptide(L)' 'MKQSKHIFLSGHPIIAQLLSLIPMEVFNEVVEQQNADRYYKKLKSIDHFICMFYAVLTRNGSLREVCKN' A
#
# COMPACT_ATOMS: atom_id res chain seq x y z
N MET A 1 14.70 -2.05 29.67
CA MET A 1 13.45 -2.50 29.03
C MET A 1 12.88 -1.34 28.23
N LYS A 2 12.93 -1.40 26.91
CA LYS A 2 12.45 -0.31 26.03
C LYS A 2 10.92 -0.39 26.01
N GLN A 3 10.21 0.54 26.66
CA GLN A 3 8.76 0.60 26.58
C GLN A 3 8.34 0.80 25.11
N SER A 4 7.54 -0.13 24.60
CA SER A 4 6.85 0.04 23.31
C SER A 4 5.93 1.25 23.42
N LYS A 5 6.31 2.37 22.81
CA LYS A 5 5.42 3.53 22.68
C LYS A 5 4.20 3.09 21.88
N HIS A 6 3.05 2.98 22.53
CA HIS A 6 1.78 2.79 21.84
C HIS A 6 1.49 4.10 21.08
N ILE A 7 1.75 4.12 19.77
CA ILE A 7 1.42 5.27 18.93
C ILE A 7 -0.10 5.24 18.78
N PHE A 8 -0.79 6.06 19.56
CA PHE A 8 -2.23 6.28 19.39
C PHE A 8 -2.43 7.00 18.05
N LEU A 9 -2.74 6.22 17.01
CA LEU A 9 -2.99 6.68 15.64
C LEU A 9 -4.41 7.26 15.47
N SER A 10 -5.06 7.71 16.56
CA SER A 10 -6.43 8.26 16.50
C SER A 10 -6.45 9.48 15.56
N GLY A 11 -7.19 9.36 14.46
CA GLY A 11 -7.25 10.37 13.38
C GLY A 11 -6.56 9.95 12.08
N HIS A 12 -5.68 8.94 12.11
CA HIS A 12 -5.16 8.34 10.88
C HIS A 12 -6.16 7.33 10.33
N PRO A 13 -6.49 7.38 9.02
CA PRO A 13 -7.30 6.36 8.38
C PRO A 13 -6.73 4.96 8.63
N ILE A 14 -7.58 3.98 8.95
CA ILE A 14 -7.17 2.59 9.24
C ILE A 14 -6.27 2.03 8.12
N ILE A 15 -6.58 2.37 6.86
CA ILE A 15 -5.78 1.97 5.69
C ILE A 15 -4.33 2.48 5.79
N ALA A 16 -4.13 3.74 6.19
CA ALA A 16 -2.79 4.31 6.34
C ALA A 16 -2.00 3.63 7.47
N GLN A 17 -2.69 3.25 8.55
CA GLN A 17 -2.07 2.50 9.64
C GLN A 17 -1.62 1.12 9.17
N LEU A 18 -2.44 0.42 8.38
CA LEU A 18 -2.08 -0.89 7.83
C LEU A 18 -0.93 -0.80 6.83
N LEU A 19 -0.94 0.20 5.95
CA LEU A 19 0.15 0.45 5.01
C LEU A 19 1.48 0.75 5.74
N SER A 20 1.44 1.41 6.90
CA SER A 20 2.65 1.69 7.69
C SER A 20 3.33 0.44 8.28
N LEU A 21 2.64 -0.70 8.30
CA LEU A 21 3.22 -1.98 8.73
C LEU A 21 4.05 -2.65 7.63
N ILE A 22 4.00 -2.14 6.41
CA ILE A 22 4.70 -2.71 5.26
C ILE A 22 6.13 -2.15 5.25
N PRO A 23 7.17 -3.01 5.27
CA PRO A 23 8.55 -2.57 5.18
C PRO A 23 8.83 -2.01 3.77
N MET A 24 8.95 -0.69 3.67
CA MET A 24 9.11 0.00 2.40
C MET A 24 10.44 -0.32 1.72
N GLU A 25 11.46 -0.69 2.48
CA GLU A 25 12.76 -1.14 1.97
C GLU A 25 12.61 -2.39 1.11
N VAL A 26 11.86 -3.39 1.62
CA VAL A 26 11.59 -4.63 0.89
C VAL A 26 10.73 -4.36 -0.34
N PHE A 27 9.73 -3.49 -0.21
CA PHE A 27 8.89 -3.10 -1.35
C PHE A 27 9.73 -2.47 -2.47
N ASN A 28 10.58 -1.50 -2.14
CA ASN A 28 11.42 -0.81 -3.11
C ASN A 28 12.44 -1.76 -3.75
N GLU A 29 13.05 -2.66 -2.98
CA GLU A 29 13.96 -3.69 -3.50
C GLU A 29 13.26 -4.53 -4.58
N VAL A 30 12.02 -4.98 -4.33
CA VAL A 30 11.25 -5.76 -5.31
C VAL A 30 10.91 -4.92 -6.55
N VAL A 31 10.53 -3.66 -6.38
CA VAL A 31 10.23 -2.75 -7.50
C VAL A 31 11.46 -2.58 -8.40
N GLU A 32 12.63 -2.40 -7.81
CA GLU A 32 13.90 -2.28 -8.54
C GLU A 32 14.30 -3.58 -9.23
N GLN A 33 14.27 -4.71 -8.53
CA GLN A 33 14.61 -6.03 -9.07
C GLN A 33 13.75 -6.38 -10.29
N GLN A 34 12.45 -6.05 -10.24
CA GLN A 34 11.51 -6.32 -11.32
C GLN A 34 11.45 -5.21 -12.38
N ASN A 35 12.20 -4.12 -12.21
CA ASN A 35 12.11 -2.92 -13.05
C ASN A 35 10.66 -2.44 -13.25
N ALA A 36 9.82 -2.57 -12.22
CA ALA A 36 8.37 -2.36 -12.33
C ALA A 36 8.01 -0.92 -12.71
N ASP A 37 8.83 0.05 -12.27
CA ASP A 37 8.70 1.47 -12.59
C ASP A 37 9.57 1.90 -13.80
N ARG A 38 9.97 0.98 -14.69
CA ARG A 38 10.75 1.37 -15.89
C ARG A 38 9.89 2.02 -16.97
N TYR A 39 8.66 1.54 -17.16
CA TYR A 39 7.75 1.98 -18.22
C TYR A 39 6.40 2.50 -17.70
N TYR A 40 6.33 2.83 -16.40
CA TYR A 40 5.15 3.47 -15.83
C TYR A 40 4.89 4.82 -16.54
N LYS A 41 3.62 5.16 -16.71
CA LYS A 41 3.22 6.46 -17.29
C LYS A 41 2.68 7.41 -16.24
N LYS A 42 1.71 6.95 -15.44
CA LYS A 42 0.98 7.78 -14.47
C LYS A 42 0.72 7.08 -13.13
N LEU A 43 0.87 5.75 -13.08
CA LEU A 43 0.60 4.92 -11.92
C LEU A 43 1.88 4.17 -11.59
N LYS A 44 2.56 4.56 -10.52
CA LYS A 44 3.77 3.87 -10.05
C LYS A 44 3.38 2.59 -9.32
N SER A 45 4.37 1.74 -9.06
CA SER A 45 4.19 0.49 -8.31
C SER A 45 3.52 0.73 -6.96
N ILE A 46 3.89 1.79 -6.23
CA ILE A 46 3.28 2.12 -4.94
C ILE A 46 1.80 2.51 -5.07
N ASP A 47 1.45 3.30 -6.10
CA ASP A 47 0.06 3.70 -6.34
C ASP A 47 -0.79 2.48 -6.68
N HIS A 48 -0.28 1.62 -7.56
CA HIS A 48 -0.93 0.37 -7.94
C HIS A 48 -1.09 -0.57 -6.74
N PHE A 49 -0.07 -0.67 -5.89
CA PHE A 49 -0.10 -1.46 -4.67
C PHE A 49 -1.18 -0.97 -3.70
N ILE A 50 -1.28 0.34 -3.46
CA ILE A 50 -2.33 0.93 -2.60
C ILE A 50 -3.73 0.64 -3.18
N CYS A 51 -3.92 0.77 -4.50
CA CYS A 51 -5.20 0.43 -5.14
C CYS A 51 -5.57 -1.04 -4.97
N MET A 52 -4.62 -1.96 -5.16
CA MET A 52 -4.85 -3.40 -4.93
C MET A 52 -5.13 -3.71 -3.46
N PHE A 53 -4.40 -3.07 -2.54
CA PHE A 53 -4.61 -3.22 -1.11
C PHE A 53 -6.03 -2.79 -0.70
N TYR A 54 -6.48 -1.65 -1.21
CA TYR A 54 -7.85 -1.18 -1.04
C TYR A 54 -8.87 -2.16 -1.62
N ALA A 55 -8.64 -2.71 -2.82
CA ALA A 55 -9.53 -3.69 -3.46
C ALA A 55 -9.75 -4.92 -2.57
N VAL A 56 -8.67 -5.47 -2.00
CA VAL A 56 -8.72 -6.62 -1.08
C VAL A 56 -9.51 -6.29 0.18
N LEU A 57 -9.22 -5.14 0.81
CA LEU A 57 -9.93 -4.72 2.03
C LEU A 57 -11.43 -4.50 1.81
N THR A 58 -11.81 -4.05 0.62
CA THR A 58 -13.20 -3.80 0.24
C THR A 58 -13.88 -4.99 -0.44
N ARG A 59 -13.20 -6.15 -0.52
CA ARG A 59 -13.69 -7.38 -1.16
C ARG A 59 -14.07 -7.20 -2.64
N ASN A 60 -13.41 -6.28 -3.34
CA ASN A 60 -13.51 -6.14 -4.78
C ASN A 60 -12.57 -7.14 -5.46
N GLY A 61 -13.06 -7.87 -6.46
CA GLY A 61 -12.29 -8.87 -7.20
C GLY A 61 -11.39 -8.27 -8.29
N SER A 62 -11.58 -6.99 -8.63
CA SER A 62 -10.78 -6.32 -9.65
C SER A 62 -10.67 -4.81 -9.42
N LEU A 63 -9.63 -4.19 -9.97
CA LEU A 63 -9.50 -2.72 -9.97
C LEU A 63 -10.67 -2.02 -10.70
N ARG A 64 -11.32 -2.72 -11.65
CA ARG A 64 -12.50 -2.18 -12.33
C ARG A 64 -13.68 -2.02 -11.38
N GLU A 65 -13.88 -2.97 -10.46
CA GLU A 65 -14.93 -2.88 -9.45
C GLU A 65 -14.64 -1.76 -8.45
N VAL A 66 -13.37 -1.55 -8.09
CA VAL A 66 -12.95 -0.42 -7.25
C VAL A 66 -13.35 0.92 -7.86
N CYS A 67 -13.22 1.10 -9.18
CA CYS A 67 -13.56 2.36 -9.86
C CYS A 67 -15.08 2.57 -10.09
N LYS A 68 -15.92 1.59 -9.79
CA LYS A 68 -17.39 1.69 -9.96
C LYS A 68 -18.11 2.11 -8.68
N ASN A 69 -17.45 1.98 -7.54
CA ASN A 69 -17.98 2.30 -6.22
C ASN A 69 -17.84 3.79 -5.90
#